data_AF-A0A7W0C0V5-F1
#
_entry.id   AF-A0A7W0C0V5-F1
#
_cell.length_a   1.000
_cell.length_b   1.000
_cell.length_c   1.000
_cell.angle_alpha   90.00
_cell.angle_beta   90.00
_cell.angle_gamma   90.00
#
_symmetry.space_group_name_H-M   'P 1'
#
loop_
_entity.id
_entity.type
_entity.pdbx_description
1 polymer ?
#
loop_
_entity_poly.entity_id
_entity_poly.type
_entity_poly.pdbx_seq_one_letter_code
_entity_poly.pdbx_strand_id
1 'polypeptide(L)'
;MGQIARLHCVGALIIDEIQHLLTTRDNNSEKMMNFFVTLVNEIGVPVMMIGTMRAKSVLQQDFRQARRGSGQGDMVWQQMKKDDDWDLLIESMWNYQWIRYKTELTEELNQTLYEESQGIVDIAVKLFALSQGRAIETGEEKITPALIRRVAKDDLKLVQPMLKALKDGRISELEKYEDIMPMDIAEYLQYHQSKIDLRATIQKKKELQALKRREREISNLEKLMVALMNLDIDPTLAEKVASKAIKDLPEASQAELMERALNLIKERMEPSKSKVNQSSKNTLRVIIDKGRKQKLSAYESLREAGYIKAPLDEFVI
;
A
#
# COMPACT_ATOMS: atom_id res chain seq x y z
N MET A 1 -46.60 8.72 14.78
CA MET A 1 -46.20 8.00 13.54
C MET A 1 -46.40 6.49 13.68
N GLY A 2 -45.79 5.81 14.66
CA GLY A 2 -45.88 4.34 14.76
C GLY A 2 -47.28 3.73 14.88
N GLN A 3 -48.23 4.41 15.55
CA GLN A 3 -49.62 3.96 15.59
C GLN A 3 -50.30 3.98 14.21
N ILE A 4 -50.03 5.03 13.42
CA ILE A 4 -50.53 5.16 12.04
C ILE A 4 -49.90 4.08 11.16
N ALA A 5 -48.58 3.88 11.23
CA ALA A 5 -47.90 2.83 10.49
C ALA A 5 -48.47 1.43 10.79
N ARG A 6 -48.76 1.13 12.06
CA ARG A 6 -49.40 -0.15 12.46
C ARG A 6 -50.84 -0.26 12.00
N LEU A 7 -51.63 0.80 12.10
CA LEU A 7 -53.02 0.83 11.62
C LEU A 7 -53.11 0.58 10.11
N HIS A 8 -52.12 1.08 9.36
CA HIS A 8 -52.05 0.89 7.90
C HIS A 8 -51.20 -0.32 7.48
N CYS A 9 -50.79 -1.18 8.41
CA CYS A 9 -50.00 -2.39 8.13
C CYS A 9 -48.75 -2.12 7.28
N VAL A 10 -48.05 -1.01 7.53
CA VAL A 10 -46.83 -0.66 6.79
C VAL A 10 -45.75 -1.70 7.11
N GLY A 11 -45.26 -2.40 6.08
CA GLY A 11 -44.24 -3.45 6.24
C GLY A 11 -42.81 -2.92 6.27
N ALA A 12 -42.53 -1.85 5.53
CA ALA A 12 -41.24 -1.16 5.50
C ALA A 12 -41.41 0.28 5.03
N LEU A 13 -40.47 1.15 5.40
CA LEU A 13 -40.38 2.54 4.94
C LEU A 13 -39.09 2.71 4.14
N ILE A 14 -39.21 3.00 2.85
CA ILE A 14 -38.06 3.28 1.97
C ILE A 14 -38.03 4.77 1.69
N ILE A 15 -36.89 5.41 1.94
CA ILE A 15 -36.67 6.84 1.72
C ILE A 15 -35.52 6.97 0.75
N ASP A 16 -35.82 7.36 -0.49
CA ASP A 16 -34.83 7.57 -1.54
C ASP A 16 -34.35 9.04 -1.58
N GLU A 17 -33.19 9.25 -2.19
CA GLU A 17 -32.53 10.53 -2.37
C GLU A 17 -32.40 11.36 -1.08
N ILE A 18 -32.04 10.68 0.01
CA ILE A 18 -31.94 11.27 1.36
C ILE A 18 -31.03 12.51 1.40
N GLN A 19 -30.06 12.64 0.47
CA GLN A 19 -29.19 13.82 0.37
C GLN A 19 -29.97 15.12 0.13
N HIS A 20 -31.14 15.08 -0.51
CA HIS A 20 -31.96 16.28 -0.70
C HIS A 20 -32.48 16.87 0.61
N LEU A 21 -32.70 16.02 1.62
CA LEU A 21 -33.13 16.44 2.94
C LEU A 21 -31.97 17.02 3.76
N LEU A 22 -30.74 16.67 3.40
CA LEU A 22 -29.51 17.11 4.06
C LEU A 22 -28.99 18.47 3.56
N THR A 23 -29.40 18.92 2.38
CA THR A 23 -28.96 20.19 1.74
C THR A 23 -29.56 21.48 2.31
N THR A 24 -30.34 21.43 3.40
CA THR A 24 -31.02 22.63 3.95
C THR A 24 -30.12 23.36 4.94
N ARG A 25 -29.80 24.65 4.66
CA ARG A 25 -28.78 25.49 5.35
C ARG A 25 -28.70 25.36 6.88
N ASP A 26 -27.46 25.18 7.35
CA ASP A 26 -26.76 25.57 8.58
C ASP A 26 -27.36 25.31 9.98
N ASN A 27 -28.56 24.74 10.13
CA ASN A 27 -29.04 24.27 11.45
C ASN A 27 -30.17 23.22 11.40
N ASN A 28 -30.55 22.79 10.19
CA ASN A 28 -31.67 21.86 9.99
C ASN A 28 -31.22 20.43 9.71
N SER A 29 -29.98 20.20 9.26
CA SER A 29 -29.44 18.86 9.05
C SER A 29 -29.43 18.04 10.34
N GLU A 30 -28.97 18.61 11.46
CA GLU A 30 -29.02 17.95 12.78
C GLU A 30 -30.46 17.68 13.25
N LYS A 31 -31.38 18.61 13.01
CA LYS A 31 -32.80 18.40 13.36
C LYS A 31 -33.45 17.30 12.53
N MET A 32 -33.15 17.26 11.23
CA MET A 32 -33.59 16.19 10.33
C MET A 32 -32.97 14.86 10.73
N MET A 33 -31.70 14.86 11.14
CA MET A 33 -31.03 13.67 11.65
C MET A 33 -31.70 13.15 12.92
N ASN A 34 -31.94 14.02 13.90
CA ASN A 34 -32.66 13.70 15.13
C ASN A 34 -34.07 13.20 14.85
N PHE A 35 -34.75 13.77 13.85
CA PHE A 35 -36.03 13.27 13.36
C PHE A 35 -35.91 11.84 12.84
N PHE A 36 -34.90 11.52 12.01
CA PHE A 36 -34.73 10.15 11.50
C PHE A 36 -34.36 9.15 12.58
N VAL A 37 -33.51 9.52 13.54
CA VAL A 37 -33.22 8.67 14.71
C VAL A 37 -34.50 8.38 15.49
N THR A 38 -35.31 9.41 15.75
CA THR A 38 -36.59 9.27 16.44
C THR A 38 -37.57 8.41 15.63
N LEU A 39 -37.65 8.64 14.32
CA LEU A 39 -38.50 7.90 13.40
C LEU A 39 -38.17 6.40 13.42
N VAL A 40 -36.90 6.04 13.26
CA VAL A 40 -36.45 4.64 13.29
C VAL A 40 -36.77 3.98 14.63
N ASN A 41 -36.64 4.69 15.74
CA ASN A 41 -36.93 4.17 17.07
C ASN A 41 -38.44 4.04 17.37
N GLU A 42 -39.27 4.94 16.86
CA GLU A 42 -40.69 5.01 17.22
C GLU A 42 -41.63 4.34 16.21
N ILE A 43 -41.27 4.27 14.93
CA ILE A 43 -42.18 3.80 13.88
C ILE A 43 -42.47 2.30 14.01
N GLY A 44 -41.52 1.53 14.54
CA GLY A 44 -41.66 0.09 14.77
C GLY A 44 -41.72 -0.75 13.51
N VAL A 45 -41.27 -0.20 12.36
CA VAL A 45 -41.14 -0.89 11.08
C VAL A 45 -39.72 -0.69 10.53
N PRO A 46 -39.18 -1.62 9.73
CA PRO A 46 -37.90 -1.46 9.06
C PRO A 46 -37.86 -0.18 8.21
N VAL A 47 -36.80 0.63 8.37
CA VAL A 47 -36.56 1.83 7.57
C VAL A 47 -35.30 1.64 6.75
N MET A 48 -35.41 1.80 5.42
CA MET A 48 -34.30 1.77 4.47
C MET A 48 -34.10 3.17 3.91
N MET A 49 -32.89 3.71 4.03
CA MET A 49 -32.51 4.99 3.45
C MET A 49 -31.61 4.72 2.24
N ILE A 50 -31.95 5.31 1.11
CA ILE A 50 -31.23 5.24 -0.15
C ILE A 50 -30.83 6.68 -0.52
N GLY A 51 -29.64 6.84 -1.08
CA GLY A 51 -29.16 8.13 -1.55
C GLY A 51 -27.76 8.03 -2.12
N THR A 52 -27.28 9.17 -2.63
CA THR A 52 -25.95 9.25 -3.23
C THR A 52 -24.85 9.23 -2.18
N MET A 53 -23.61 9.12 -2.65
CA MET A 53 -22.43 9.10 -1.79
C MET A 53 -22.25 10.38 -0.96
N ARG A 54 -22.94 11.48 -1.34
CA ARG A 54 -23.04 12.71 -0.55
C ARG A 54 -23.83 12.52 0.74
N ALA A 55 -24.84 11.64 0.74
CA ALA A 55 -25.57 11.30 1.96
C ALA A 55 -24.70 10.53 2.96
N LYS A 56 -23.74 9.72 2.47
CA LYS A 56 -22.89 8.88 3.30
C LYS A 56 -22.07 9.68 4.31
N SER A 57 -21.48 10.81 3.91
CA SER A 57 -20.66 11.65 4.80
C SER A 57 -21.46 12.19 5.99
N VAL A 58 -22.69 12.63 5.73
CA VAL A 58 -23.58 13.19 6.77
C VAL A 58 -24.20 12.09 7.62
N LEU A 59 -24.62 10.98 7.01
CA LEU A 59 -25.23 9.85 7.73
C LEU A 59 -24.21 9.11 8.60
N GLN A 60 -22.96 8.93 8.16
CA GLN A 60 -21.95 8.17 8.91
C GLN A 60 -21.49 8.86 10.20
N GLN A 61 -21.46 10.20 10.23
CA GLN A 61 -20.98 10.95 11.39
C GLN A 61 -21.90 10.79 12.61
N ASP A 62 -23.22 10.80 12.39
CA ASP A 62 -24.22 10.79 13.46
C ASP A 62 -24.83 9.40 13.72
N PHE A 63 -25.01 8.56 12.69
CA PHE A 63 -25.51 7.18 12.90
C PHE A 63 -24.47 6.24 13.53
N ARG A 64 -23.17 6.59 13.52
CA ARG A 64 -22.15 5.86 14.30
C ARG A 64 -22.46 5.83 15.80
N GLN A 65 -23.10 6.88 16.34
CA GLN A 65 -23.48 6.93 17.74
C GLN A 65 -24.78 6.16 18.01
N ALA A 66 -25.72 6.18 17.06
CA ALA A 66 -27.00 5.47 17.15
C ALA A 66 -26.88 3.94 16.91
N ARG A 67 -25.89 3.50 16.12
CA ARG A 67 -25.70 2.08 15.72
C ARG A 67 -24.44 1.44 16.31
N ARG A 68 -24.11 1.69 17.57
CA ARG A 68 -23.01 0.98 18.26
C ARG A 68 -23.21 -0.55 18.39
N GLY A 69 -24.25 -1.12 17.78
CA GLY A 69 -24.60 -2.54 17.82
C GLY A 69 -24.72 -3.29 16.47
N SER A 70 -24.65 -2.64 15.30
CA SER A 70 -24.66 -3.40 14.03
C SER A 70 -23.73 -2.81 12.96
N GLY A 71 -22.59 -3.46 12.76
CA GLY A 71 -21.65 -3.16 11.68
C GLY A 71 -22.11 -3.63 10.29
N GLN A 72 -23.41 -3.70 10.01
CA GLN A 72 -23.98 -4.34 8.80
C GLN A 72 -25.10 -3.53 8.10
N GLY A 73 -25.19 -2.22 8.33
CA GLY A 73 -26.30 -1.40 7.83
C GLY A 73 -25.95 -0.37 6.76
N ASP A 74 -24.73 -0.38 6.22
CA ASP A 74 -24.28 0.51 5.14
C ASP A 74 -23.81 -0.38 3.98
N MET A 75 -24.61 -0.46 2.93
CA MET A 75 -24.26 -1.16 1.70
C MET A 75 -23.96 -0.10 0.64
N VAL A 76 -22.69 0.02 0.29
CA VAL A 76 -22.28 0.87 -0.83
C VAL A 76 -22.50 0.06 -2.11
N TRP A 77 -23.47 0.47 -2.92
CA TRP A 77 -23.65 -0.11 -4.24
C TRP A 77 -22.56 0.42 -5.18
N GLN A 78 -21.61 -0.43 -5.53
CA GLN A 78 -20.49 -0.08 -6.41
C GLN A 78 -20.77 -0.55 -7.85
N GLN A 79 -19.95 -0.06 -8.79
CA GLN A 79 -19.91 -0.61 -10.14
C GLN A 79 -19.62 -2.12 -10.12
N MET A 80 -20.25 -2.86 -11.02
CA MET A 80 -19.98 -4.29 -11.17
C MET A 80 -18.57 -4.48 -11.73
N LYS A 81 -17.90 -5.53 -11.26
CA LYS A 81 -16.62 -5.96 -11.84
C LYS A 81 -16.92 -6.78 -13.09
N LYS A 82 -15.94 -6.91 -13.99
CA LYS A 82 -16.02 -7.86 -15.10
C LYS A 82 -15.75 -9.26 -14.56
N ASP A 83 -16.78 -9.86 -13.98
CA ASP A 83 -16.80 -11.21 -13.43
C ASP A 83 -18.09 -11.94 -13.83
N ASP A 84 -18.29 -13.14 -13.28
CA ASP A 84 -19.42 -14.01 -13.62
C ASP A 84 -20.79 -13.33 -13.41
N ASP A 85 -20.91 -12.42 -12.42
CA ASP A 85 -22.15 -11.69 -12.17
C ASP A 85 -22.46 -10.70 -13.30
N TRP A 86 -21.42 -10.03 -13.82
CA TRP A 86 -21.56 -9.17 -14.99
C TRP A 86 -21.91 -9.99 -16.24
N ASP A 87 -21.26 -11.14 -16.43
CA ASP A 87 -21.53 -12.00 -17.57
C ASP A 87 -22.98 -12.50 -17.56
N LEU A 88 -23.48 -12.93 -16.39
CA LEU A 88 -24.87 -13.32 -16.21
C LEU A 88 -25.86 -12.18 -16.51
N LEU A 89 -25.53 -10.95 -16.09
CA LEU A 89 -26.34 -9.75 -16.38
C LEU A 89 -26.43 -9.51 -17.89
N ILE A 90 -25.27 -9.49 -18.58
CA ILE A 90 -25.22 -9.22 -20.02
C ILE A 90 -25.90 -10.35 -20.80
N GLU A 91 -25.66 -11.61 -20.47
CA GLU A 91 -26.34 -12.77 -21.08
C GLU A 91 -27.86 -12.66 -20.94
N SER A 92 -28.34 -12.31 -19.74
CA SER A 92 -29.78 -12.14 -19.48
C SER A 92 -30.36 -10.98 -20.30
N MET A 93 -29.66 -9.85 -20.34
CA MET A 93 -30.05 -8.67 -21.10
C MET A 93 -30.03 -8.93 -22.61
N TRP A 94 -29.10 -9.75 -23.10
CA TRP A 94 -28.90 -10.01 -24.53
C TRP A 94 -30.09 -10.70 -25.20
N ASN A 95 -30.95 -11.35 -24.43
CA ASN A 95 -32.19 -11.94 -24.91
C ASN A 95 -33.19 -10.89 -25.45
N TYR A 96 -33.06 -9.63 -25.05
CA TYR A 96 -33.96 -8.53 -25.39
C TYR A 96 -33.48 -7.74 -26.62
N GLN A 97 -33.40 -8.42 -27.76
CA GLN A 97 -33.07 -7.81 -29.06
C GLN A 97 -34.31 -7.54 -29.92
N TRP A 98 -34.54 -6.27 -30.24
CA TRP A 98 -35.63 -5.74 -31.08
C TRP A 98 -35.16 -5.35 -32.50
N ILE A 99 -34.03 -5.88 -32.93
CA ILE A 99 -33.47 -5.70 -34.28
C ILE A 99 -33.83 -6.88 -35.18
N ARG A 100 -33.86 -6.67 -36.49
CA ARG A 100 -34.21 -7.72 -37.46
C ARG A 100 -33.18 -8.84 -37.54
N TYR A 101 -31.88 -8.51 -37.45
CA TYR A 101 -30.80 -9.50 -37.48
C TYR A 101 -30.24 -9.68 -36.07
N LYS A 102 -30.79 -10.66 -35.34
CA LYS A 102 -30.30 -10.99 -34.00
C LYS A 102 -28.82 -11.34 -34.04
N THR A 103 -28.06 -10.75 -33.13
CA THR A 103 -26.61 -10.99 -32.98
C THR A 103 -26.38 -11.89 -31.79
N GLU A 104 -25.61 -12.96 -31.95
CA GLU A 104 -25.15 -13.77 -30.81
C GLU A 104 -24.22 -12.96 -29.90
N LEU A 105 -24.29 -13.21 -28.60
CA LEU A 105 -23.39 -12.56 -27.65
C LEU A 105 -22.00 -13.16 -27.84
N THR A 106 -21.04 -12.31 -28.19
CA THR A 106 -19.61 -12.68 -28.23
C THR A 106 -18.89 -12.05 -27.06
N GLU A 107 -17.74 -12.62 -26.68
CA GLU A 107 -16.89 -12.03 -25.65
C GLU A 107 -16.48 -10.60 -26.01
N GLU A 108 -16.24 -10.31 -27.29
CA GLU A 108 -15.91 -8.95 -27.75
C GLU A 108 -17.06 -7.96 -27.49
N LEU A 109 -18.32 -8.38 -27.68
CA LEU A 109 -19.49 -7.55 -27.43
C LEU A 109 -19.69 -7.31 -25.92
N ASN A 110 -19.54 -8.37 -25.12
CA ASN A 110 -19.61 -8.27 -23.66
C ASN A 110 -18.51 -7.33 -23.13
N GLN A 111 -17.26 -7.54 -23.55
CA GLN A 111 -16.13 -6.71 -23.19
C GLN A 111 -16.33 -5.25 -23.63
N THR A 112 -16.87 -5.03 -24.82
CA THR A 112 -17.16 -3.66 -25.31
C THR A 112 -18.22 -2.97 -24.47
N LEU A 113 -19.29 -3.67 -24.06
CA LEU A 113 -20.28 -3.11 -23.14
C LEU A 113 -19.67 -2.78 -21.79
N TYR A 114 -18.83 -3.65 -21.24
CA TYR A 114 -18.15 -3.39 -19.97
C TYR A 114 -17.24 -2.16 -20.07
N GLU A 115 -16.43 -2.07 -21.12
CA GLU A 115 -15.52 -0.95 -21.32
C GLU A 115 -16.22 0.39 -21.53
N GLU A 116 -17.33 0.43 -22.26
CA GLU A 116 -18.04 1.67 -22.51
C GLU A 116 -18.96 2.06 -21.34
N SER A 117 -19.36 1.12 -20.49
CA SER A 117 -20.18 1.39 -19.29
C SER A 117 -19.40 1.52 -17.99
N GLN A 118 -18.14 1.03 -17.96
CA GLN A 118 -17.32 0.91 -16.76
C GLN A 118 -17.98 0.12 -15.63
N GLY A 119 -18.83 -0.87 -15.96
CA GLY A 119 -19.52 -1.70 -14.97
C GLY A 119 -20.75 -1.03 -14.33
N ILE A 120 -21.15 0.16 -14.80
CA ILE A 120 -22.37 0.83 -14.34
C ILE A 120 -23.57 0.23 -15.10
N VAL A 121 -24.41 -0.52 -14.40
CA VAL A 121 -25.55 -1.26 -14.96
C VAL A 121 -26.50 -0.37 -15.75
N ASP A 122 -26.89 0.77 -15.19
CA ASP A 122 -27.78 1.73 -15.86
C ASP A 122 -27.20 2.24 -17.19
N ILE A 123 -25.89 2.48 -17.25
CA ILE A 123 -25.20 2.89 -18.48
C ILE A 123 -25.15 1.74 -19.48
N ALA A 124 -24.88 0.52 -19.03
CA ALA A 124 -24.85 -0.66 -19.89
C ALA A 124 -26.21 -0.93 -20.57
N VAL A 125 -27.30 -0.85 -19.79
CA VAL A 125 -28.67 -1.00 -20.30
C VAL A 125 -29.00 0.11 -21.32
N LYS A 126 -28.64 1.36 -21.01
CA LYS A 126 -28.84 2.48 -21.94
C LYS A 126 -28.01 2.32 -23.22
N LEU A 127 -26.75 1.92 -23.11
CA LEU A 127 -25.89 1.63 -24.28
C LEU A 127 -26.50 0.56 -25.17
N PHE A 128 -27.00 -0.51 -24.58
CA PHE A 128 -27.65 -1.59 -25.32
C PHE A 128 -28.92 -1.11 -26.03
N ALA A 129 -29.82 -0.40 -25.32
CA ALA A 129 -31.04 0.14 -25.89
C ALA A 129 -30.77 1.16 -27.01
N LEU A 130 -29.84 2.09 -26.80
CA LEU A 130 -29.46 3.10 -27.79
C LEU A 130 -28.78 2.48 -29.02
N SER A 131 -27.96 1.44 -28.82
CA SER A 131 -27.33 0.71 -29.94
C SER A 131 -28.36 0.03 -30.83
N GLN A 132 -29.40 -0.54 -30.25
CA GLN A 132 -30.51 -1.10 -31.02
C GLN A 132 -31.28 -0.03 -31.78
N GLY A 133 -31.64 1.08 -31.11
CA GLY A 133 -32.30 2.22 -31.76
C GLY A 133 -31.48 2.77 -32.94
N ARG A 134 -30.17 2.89 -32.77
CA ARG A 134 -29.25 3.33 -33.84
C ARG A 134 -29.17 2.34 -34.99
N ALA A 135 -29.10 1.04 -34.70
CA ALA A 135 -29.09 0.00 -35.74
C ALA A 135 -30.36 0.04 -36.60
N ILE A 136 -31.51 0.33 -35.98
CA ILE A 136 -32.80 0.48 -36.67
C ILE A 136 -32.80 1.75 -37.52
N GLU A 137 -32.34 2.88 -36.96
CA GLU A 137 -32.28 4.17 -37.67
C GLU A 137 -31.38 4.11 -38.92
N THR A 138 -30.24 3.44 -38.84
CA THR A 138 -29.30 3.32 -39.97
C THR A 138 -29.70 2.25 -40.99
N GLY A 139 -30.67 1.39 -40.66
CA GLY A 139 -31.09 0.26 -41.48
C GLY A 139 -30.12 -0.93 -41.50
N GLU A 140 -29.02 -0.88 -40.74
CA GLU A 140 -28.11 -2.02 -40.58
C GLU A 140 -28.78 -3.16 -39.77
N GLU A 141 -29.63 -2.80 -38.81
CA GLU A 141 -30.41 -3.69 -37.94
C GLU A 141 -29.60 -4.83 -37.31
N LYS A 142 -28.32 -4.58 -37.01
CA LYS A 142 -27.39 -5.50 -36.37
C LYS A 142 -26.53 -4.78 -35.34
N ILE A 143 -26.37 -5.35 -34.14
CA ILE A 143 -25.47 -4.80 -33.12
C ILE A 143 -24.03 -5.26 -33.41
N THR A 144 -23.08 -4.32 -33.37
CA THR A 144 -21.65 -4.58 -33.50
C THR A 144 -20.85 -3.84 -32.42
N PRO A 145 -19.63 -4.27 -32.08
CA PRO A 145 -18.77 -3.54 -31.14
C PRO A 145 -18.52 -2.09 -31.59
N ALA A 146 -18.34 -1.87 -32.90
CA ALA A 146 -18.13 -0.55 -33.47
C ALA A 146 -19.35 0.37 -33.26
N LEU A 147 -20.56 -0.17 -33.40
CA LEU A 147 -21.80 0.57 -33.14
C LEU A 147 -21.91 0.99 -31.68
N ILE A 148 -21.62 0.08 -30.74
CA ILE A 148 -21.67 0.36 -29.30
C ILE A 148 -20.70 1.49 -28.94
N ARG A 149 -19.44 1.43 -29.41
CA ARG A 149 -18.44 2.49 -29.19
C ARG A 149 -18.87 3.83 -29.78
N ARG A 150 -19.52 3.80 -30.95
CA ARG A 150 -20.04 5.01 -31.61
C ARG A 150 -21.17 5.65 -30.79
N VAL A 151 -22.13 4.85 -30.34
CA VAL A 151 -23.26 5.30 -29.50
C VAL A 151 -22.75 5.83 -28.17
N ALA A 152 -21.78 5.16 -27.55
CA ALA A 152 -21.14 5.66 -26.33
C ALA A 152 -20.53 7.06 -26.55
N LYS A 153 -19.85 7.27 -27.68
CA LYS A 153 -19.26 8.57 -28.01
C LYS A 153 -20.29 9.65 -28.35
N ASP A 154 -21.33 9.28 -29.08
CA ASP A 154 -22.26 10.25 -29.69
C ASP A 154 -23.42 10.60 -28.75
N ASP A 155 -23.94 9.63 -28.01
CA ASP A 155 -25.17 9.73 -27.20
C ASP A 155 -24.89 9.85 -25.69
N LEU A 156 -23.75 9.34 -25.19
CA LEU A 156 -23.36 9.46 -23.78
C LEU A 156 -22.38 10.61 -23.49
N LYS A 157 -22.34 11.65 -24.33
CA LYS A 157 -21.38 12.77 -24.24
C LYS A 157 -21.26 13.42 -22.86
N LEU A 158 -22.36 13.54 -22.13
CA LEU A 158 -22.38 14.19 -20.81
C LEU A 158 -21.66 13.36 -19.74
N VAL A 159 -21.78 12.02 -19.83
CA VAL A 159 -21.17 11.09 -18.86
C VAL A 159 -19.82 10.54 -19.33
N GLN A 160 -19.45 10.77 -20.60
CA GLN A 160 -18.17 10.36 -21.18
C GLN A 160 -16.93 10.82 -20.39
N PRO A 161 -16.81 12.08 -19.91
CA PRO A 161 -15.66 12.48 -19.12
C PRO A 161 -15.52 11.66 -17.82
N MET A 162 -16.65 11.37 -17.18
CA MET A 162 -16.70 10.53 -15.97
C MET A 162 -16.32 9.08 -16.28
N LEU A 163 -16.88 8.48 -17.34
CA LEU A 163 -16.54 7.12 -17.77
C LEU A 163 -15.05 6.98 -18.11
N LYS A 164 -14.46 7.99 -18.74
CA LYS A 164 -13.01 8.03 -19.00
C LYS A 164 -12.20 8.15 -17.72
N ALA A 165 -12.65 8.96 -16.76
CA ALA A 165 -11.99 9.08 -15.46
C ALA A 165 -12.00 7.75 -14.69
N LEU A 166 -13.12 7.00 -14.75
CA LEU A 166 -13.22 5.63 -14.21
C LEU A 166 -12.27 4.67 -14.95
N LYS A 167 -12.26 4.70 -16.29
CA LYS A 167 -11.39 3.84 -17.12
C LYS A 167 -9.89 4.06 -16.86
N ASP A 168 -9.49 5.33 -16.73
CA ASP A 168 -8.10 5.72 -16.52
C ASP A 168 -7.67 5.64 -15.04
N GLY A 169 -8.60 5.34 -14.12
CA GLY A 169 -8.34 5.36 -12.67
C GLY A 169 -7.92 6.73 -12.14
N ARG A 170 -8.30 7.82 -12.81
CA ARG A 170 -7.89 9.19 -12.44
C ARG A 170 -8.83 9.76 -11.39
N ILE A 171 -8.47 9.49 -10.14
CA ILE A 171 -9.19 9.86 -8.92
C ILE A 171 -9.49 11.38 -8.87
N SER A 172 -8.54 12.22 -9.30
CA SER A 172 -8.67 13.69 -9.26
C SER A 172 -9.76 14.26 -10.19
N GLU A 173 -10.12 13.54 -11.25
CA GLU A 173 -11.21 13.96 -12.15
C GLU A 173 -12.58 13.44 -11.65
N LEU A 174 -12.58 12.42 -10.80
CA LEU A 174 -13.79 11.87 -10.17
C LEU A 174 -14.29 12.73 -9.01
N GLU A 175 -13.41 13.50 -8.35
CA GLU A 175 -13.78 14.48 -7.31
C GLU A 175 -14.78 15.54 -7.81
N LYS A 176 -14.78 15.82 -9.13
CA LYS A 176 -15.75 16.75 -9.76
C LYS A 176 -17.17 16.17 -9.83
N TYR A 177 -17.33 14.87 -9.60
CA TYR A 177 -18.59 14.12 -9.67
C TYR A 177 -18.93 13.57 -8.28
N GLU A 178 -19.23 14.47 -7.33
CA GLU A 178 -19.51 14.17 -5.91
C GLU A 178 -20.57 13.08 -5.68
N ASP A 179 -21.50 12.89 -6.61
CA ASP A 179 -22.63 11.97 -6.46
C ASP A 179 -22.33 10.50 -6.80
N ILE A 180 -21.22 10.22 -7.50
CA ILE A 180 -21.02 8.94 -8.19
C ILE A 180 -19.82 8.13 -7.64
N MET A 181 -18.94 8.74 -6.84
CA MET A 181 -17.75 8.08 -6.32
C MET A 181 -18.13 6.95 -5.36
N PRO A 182 -18.01 5.66 -5.75
CA PRO A 182 -18.14 4.59 -4.79
C PRO A 182 -16.95 4.73 -3.86
N MET A 183 -17.16 5.19 -2.62
CA MET A 183 -16.07 5.11 -1.64
C MET A 183 -15.82 3.63 -1.45
N ASP A 184 -14.65 3.15 -1.87
CA ASP A 184 -13.86 2.39 -0.92
C ASP A 184 -12.32 2.42 -1.11
N ILE A 185 -11.68 2.54 0.06
CA ILE A 185 -10.36 2.06 0.52
C ILE A 185 -9.16 3.00 0.56
N ALA A 186 -8.67 3.61 -0.53
CA ALA A 186 -7.39 4.36 -0.42
C ALA A 186 -7.48 5.63 0.46
N GLU A 187 -8.65 6.27 0.48
CA GLU A 187 -8.91 7.54 1.15
C GLU A 187 -9.36 7.37 2.62
N TYR A 188 -10.04 6.27 2.96
CA TYR A 188 -10.23 5.86 4.36
C TYR A 188 -8.87 5.57 5.05
N LEU A 189 -7.92 5.02 4.30
CA LEU A 189 -6.55 4.75 4.75
C LEU A 189 -5.70 6.01 4.96
N GLN A 190 -5.98 7.13 4.28
CA GLN A 190 -5.29 8.42 4.50
C GLN A 190 -5.97 9.30 5.56
N TYR A 191 -7.31 9.27 5.65
CA TYR A 191 -8.05 10.06 6.64
C TYR A 191 -7.77 9.61 8.10
N HIS A 192 -7.46 8.32 8.30
CA HIS A 192 -6.99 7.78 9.59
C HIS A 192 -5.46 7.79 9.79
N GLN A 193 -4.67 8.31 8.85
CA GLN A 193 -3.21 8.48 9.03
C GLN A 193 -2.83 9.68 9.91
N SER A 194 -3.78 10.58 10.21
CA SER A 194 -3.57 11.73 11.11
C SER A 194 -3.90 11.45 12.59
N LYS A 195 -3.90 10.17 13.01
CA LYS A 195 -3.63 9.79 14.41
C LYS A 195 -2.31 9.03 14.51
N ILE A 196 -1.22 9.81 14.41
CA ILE A 196 -0.12 9.86 15.38
C ILE A 196 0.13 8.52 16.10
N ASP A 197 0.93 7.62 15.50
CA ASP A 197 1.92 6.77 16.22
C ASP A 197 2.59 5.68 15.38
N LEU A 198 2.21 5.48 14.11
CA LEU A 198 2.80 4.36 13.34
C LEU A 198 4.26 4.62 12.92
N ARG A 199 4.65 5.86 12.59
CA ARG A 199 6.05 6.17 12.26
C ARG A 199 6.97 6.06 13.48
N ALA A 200 6.52 6.49 14.66
CA ALA A 200 7.28 6.35 15.91
C ALA A 200 7.38 4.88 16.36
N THR A 201 6.31 4.10 16.17
CA THR A 201 6.27 2.67 16.49
C THR A 201 7.09 1.84 15.49
N ILE A 202 7.04 2.15 14.19
CA ILE A 202 7.87 1.48 13.17
C ILE A 202 9.35 1.78 13.40
N GLN A 203 9.69 3.02 13.79
CA GLN A 203 11.07 3.39 14.12
C GLN A 203 11.54 2.70 15.41
N LYS A 204 10.76 2.73 16.49
CA LYS A 204 11.04 1.98 17.73
C LYS A 204 11.12 0.47 17.50
N LYS A 205 10.29 -0.09 16.62
CA LYS A 205 10.26 -1.53 16.30
C LYS A 205 11.43 -1.92 15.39
N LYS A 206 11.87 -1.05 14.47
CA LYS A 206 13.13 -1.20 13.72
C LYS A 206 14.36 -1.11 14.64
N GLU A 207 14.36 -0.19 15.60
CA GLU A 207 15.43 -0.05 16.60
C GLU A 207 15.46 -1.24 17.57
N LEU A 208 14.32 -1.70 18.07
CA LEU A 208 14.18 -2.94 18.87
C LEU A 208 14.53 -4.19 18.07
N GLN A 209 14.20 -4.26 16.77
CA GLN A 209 14.59 -5.37 15.90
C GLN A 209 16.08 -5.33 15.56
N ALA A 210 16.69 -4.15 15.42
CA ALA A 210 18.14 -4.00 15.23
C ALA A 210 18.92 -4.34 16.51
N LEU A 211 18.39 -3.98 17.69
CA LEU A 211 18.91 -4.40 18.99
C LEU A 211 18.78 -5.92 19.17
N LYS A 212 17.60 -6.51 18.88
CA LYS A 212 17.41 -7.97 18.92
C LYS A 212 18.22 -8.71 17.86
N ARG A 213 18.49 -8.12 16.69
CA ARG A 213 19.40 -8.67 15.67
C ARG A 213 20.83 -8.65 16.18
N ARG A 214 21.29 -7.56 16.77
CA ARG A 214 22.61 -7.48 17.42
C ARG A 214 22.73 -8.46 18.58
N GLU A 215 21.73 -8.58 19.45
CA GLU A 215 21.72 -9.56 20.54
C GLU A 215 21.72 -11.01 20.01
N ARG A 216 21.03 -11.30 18.91
CA ARG A 216 21.07 -12.63 18.25
C ARG A 216 22.39 -12.88 17.54
N GLU A 217 22.98 -11.89 16.88
CA GLU A 217 24.30 -11.99 16.24
C GLU A 217 25.40 -12.20 17.29
N ILE A 218 25.35 -11.48 18.40
CA ILE A 218 26.27 -11.65 19.54
C ILE A 218 26.04 -13.03 20.20
N SER A 219 24.79 -13.43 20.45
CA SER A 219 24.47 -14.75 21.04
C SER A 219 24.87 -15.92 20.13
N ASN A 220 24.74 -15.78 18.81
CA ASN A 220 25.17 -16.80 17.86
C ASN A 220 26.69 -16.84 17.70
N LEU A 221 27.39 -15.69 17.74
CA LEU A 221 28.86 -15.65 17.78
C LEU A 221 29.41 -16.33 19.03
N GLU A 222 28.88 -16.01 20.20
CA GLU A 222 29.31 -16.62 21.48
C GLU A 222 29.06 -18.13 21.48
N LYS A 223 27.87 -18.59 21.04
CA LYS A 223 27.54 -20.02 20.96
C LYS A 223 28.44 -20.77 19.97
N LEU A 224 28.76 -20.15 18.82
CA LEU A 224 29.64 -20.76 17.82
C LEU A 224 31.10 -20.78 18.28
N MET A 225 31.57 -19.73 18.97
CA MET A 225 32.90 -19.69 19.57
C MET A 225 33.07 -20.74 20.67
N VAL A 226 32.10 -20.89 21.57
CA VAL A 226 32.13 -21.93 22.61
C VAL A 226 32.13 -23.32 21.97
N ALA A 227 31.33 -23.56 20.93
CA ALA A 227 31.32 -24.83 20.21
C ALA A 227 32.66 -25.13 19.50
N LEU A 228 33.32 -24.13 18.92
CA LEU A 228 34.64 -24.29 18.27
C LEU A 228 35.77 -24.46 19.29
N MET A 229 35.71 -23.79 20.44
CA MET A 229 36.66 -23.98 21.55
C MET A 229 36.54 -25.39 22.16
N ASN A 230 35.32 -25.92 22.28
CA ASN A 230 35.09 -27.31 22.71
C ASN A 230 35.63 -28.36 21.71
N LEU A 231 35.95 -27.94 20.49
CA LEU A 231 36.63 -28.75 19.46
C LEU A 231 38.14 -28.49 19.39
N ASP A 232 38.73 -27.92 20.46
CA ASP A 232 40.15 -27.59 20.61
C ASP A 232 40.71 -26.59 19.57
N ILE A 233 39.85 -25.73 19.00
CA ILE A 233 40.28 -24.68 18.06
C ILE A 233 40.74 -23.44 18.84
N ASP A 234 41.89 -22.89 18.45
CA ASP A 234 42.47 -21.71 19.10
C ASP A 234 41.49 -20.51 19.11
N PRO A 235 41.34 -19.81 20.26
CA PRO A 235 40.42 -18.69 20.44
C PRO A 235 40.51 -17.63 19.33
N THR A 236 41.73 -17.31 18.89
CA THR A 236 41.95 -16.24 17.89
C THR A 236 41.53 -16.67 16.49
N LEU A 237 41.57 -17.98 16.22
CA LEU A 237 41.14 -18.56 14.96
C LEU A 237 39.62 -18.77 14.95
N ALA A 238 39.06 -19.23 16.07
CA ALA A 238 37.62 -19.45 16.25
C ALA A 238 36.82 -18.16 16.03
N GLU A 239 37.25 -17.03 16.58
CA GLU A 239 36.59 -15.73 16.38
C GLU A 239 36.58 -15.29 14.91
N LYS A 240 37.72 -15.44 14.22
CA LYS A 240 37.85 -15.08 12.80
C LYS A 240 37.02 -15.96 11.88
N VAL A 241 36.92 -17.25 12.19
CA VAL A 241 36.13 -18.19 11.38
C VAL A 241 34.65 -18.01 11.66
N ALA A 242 34.25 -17.85 12.93
CA ALA A 242 32.87 -17.62 13.34
C ALA A 242 32.31 -16.32 12.74
N SER A 243 33.08 -15.23 12.80
CA SER A 243 32.70 -13.95 12.19
C SER A 243 32.62 -14.01 10.66
N LYS A 244 33.43 -14.84 10.01
CA LYS A 244 33.38 -15.02 8.56
C LYS A 244 32.22 -15.92 8.13
N ALA A 245 31.96 -17.02 8.84
CA ALA A 245 30.85 -17.93 8.58
C ALA A 245 29.49 -17.23 8.70
N ILE A 246 29.32 -16.36 9.70
CA ILE A 246 28.09 -15.58 9.92
C ILE A 246 27.90 -14.52 8.83
N LYS A 247 28.98 -13.94 8.28
CA LYS A 247 28.91 -13.01 7.15
C LYS A 247 28.54 -13.70 5.84
N ASP A 248 29.05 -14.91 5.61
CA ASP A 248 28.77 -15.68 4.39
C ASP A 248 27.32 -16.18 4.36
N LEU A 249 26.73 -16.55 5.50
CA LEU A 249 25.37 -17.10 5.60
C LEU A 249 24.59 -16.48 6.80
N PRO A 250 24.01 -15.28 6.64
CA PRO A 250 23.41 -14.54 7.74
C PRO A 250 22.07 -15.07 8.29
N GLU A 251 21.38 -16.00 7.60
CA GLU A 251 20.11 -16.60 8.05
C GLU A 251 20.16 -18.14 8.21
N ALA A 252 21.36 -18.72 8.26
CA ALA A 252 21.55 -20.16 8.38
C ALA A 252 21.40 -20.69 9.83
N SER A 253 21.02 -21.96 9.96
CA SER A 253 20.90 -22.68 11.23
C SER A 253 22.27 -22.87 11.92
N GLN A 254 22.30 -23.09 13.23
CA GLN A 254 23.55 -23.30 13.99
C GLN A 254 24.41 -24.44 13.43
N ALA A 255 23.78 -25.51 12.93
CA ALA A 255 24.46 -26.64 12.31
C ALA A 255 25.14 -26.27 10.97
N GLU A 256 24.46 -25.47 10.15
CA GLU A 256 24.96 -25.00 8.85
C GLU A 256 26.11 -24.00 9.02
N LEU A 257 26.02 -23.13 10.03
CA LEU A 257 27.10 -22.20 10.41
C LEU A 257 28.34 -22.95 10.91
N MET A 258 28.15 -24.03 11.68
CA MET A 258 29.24 -24.88 12.14
C MET A 258 29.89 -25.65 10.99
N GLU A 259 29.09 -26.19 10.06
CA GLU A 259 29.59 -26.83 8.85
C GLU A 259 30.43 -25.88 8.00
N ARG A 260 29.93 -24.65 7.79
CA ARG A 260 30.66 -23.62 7.05
C ARG A 260 31.94 -23.20 7.76
N ALA A 261 31.93 -23.07 9.09
CA ALA A 261 33.11 -22.77 9.89
C ALA A 261 34.19 -23.87 9.77
N LEU A 262 33.79 -25.14 9.85
CA LEU A 262 34.71 -26.28 9.68
C LEU A 262 35.28 -26.35 8.26
N ASN A 263 34.47 -26.05 7.24
CA ASN A 263 34.95 -25.98 5.86
C ASN A 263 35.93 -24.81 5.66
N LEU A 264 35.69 -23.65 6.26
CA LEU A 264 36.63 -22.52 6.23
C LEU A 264 37.96 -22.82 6.95
N ILE A 265 37.95 -23.68 7.97
CA ILE A 265 39.17 -24.18 8.62
C ILE A 265 39.90 -25.14 7.70
N LYS A 266 39.19 -26.08 7.06
CA LYS A 266 39.77 -27.01 6.08
C LYS A 266 40.38 -26.27 4.89
N GLU A 267 39.68 -25.28 4.32
CA GLU A 267 40.19 -24.41 3.24
C GLU A 267 41.44 -23.61 3.65
N ARG A 268 41.61 -23.32 4.95
CA ARG A 268 42.83 -22.68 5.49
C ARG A 268 43.96 -23.65 5.79
N MET A 269 43.65 -24.93 6.04
CA MET A 269 44.65 -25.97 6.31
C MET A 269 45.23 -26.59 5.03
N GLU A 270 44.70 -26.26 3.85
CA GLU A 270 45.35 -26.54 2.57
C GLU A 270 46.38 -25.43 2.23
N PRO A 271 47.68 -25.75 2.07
CA PRO A 271 48.72 -24.74 1.88
C PRO A 271 48.74 -24.24 0.43
N SER A 272 48.26 -23.00 0.22
CA SER A 272 48.36 -22.29 -1.06
C SER A 272 49.39 -21.15 -0.99
N LYS A 273 50.63 -21.50 -1.36
CA LYS A 273 51.76 -20.70 -1.88
C LYS A 273 51.89 -19.22 -1.43
N SER A 274 52.76 -19.00 -0.45
CA SER A 274 53.27 -17.71 0.01
C SER A 274 54.03 -16.91 -1.07
N LYS A 275 53.65 -15.64 -1.26
CA LYS A 275 54.55 -14.58 -1.75
C LYS A 275 54.75 -13.55 -0.64
N VAL A 276 56.00 -13.47 -0.17
CA VAL A 276 56.53 -12.51 0.80
C VAL A 276 56.61 -11.12 0.17
N ASN A 277 56.14 -10.06 0.85
CA ASN A 277 56.73 -8.72 0.71
C ASN A 277 56.43 -7.75 1.87
N GLN A 278 57.53 -7.38 2.55
CA GLN A 278 57.92 -6.14 3.24
C GLN A 278 56.91 -5.01 3.50
N SER A 279 56.88 -4.53 4.76
CA SER A 279 57.21 -3.15 5.17
C SER A 279 56.30 -2.60 6.29
N SER A 280 56.80 -2.59 7.53
CA SER A 280 56.46 -1.55 8.50
C SER A 280 57.75 -0.85 8.94
N LYS A 281 58.22 0.10 8.12
CA LYS A 281 59.35 0.97 8.48
C LYS A 281 58.96 1.81 9.68
N ASN A 282 59.71 1.66 10.77
CA ASN A 282 59.52 2.39 12.01
C ASN A 282 59.77 3.91 11.76
N THR A 283 58.74 4.73 11.87
CA THR A 283 58.68 6.13 11.37
C THR A 283 59.77 7.02 11.95
N LEU A 284 60.14 6.84 13.23
CA LEU A 284 61.22 7.59 13.88
C LEU A 284 62.59 7.29 13.27
N ARG A 285 62.81 6.04 12.84
CA ARG A 285 64.07 5.61 12.20
C ARG A 285 64.24 6.27 10.83
N VAL A 286 63.14 6.47 10.09
CA VAL A 286 63.15 7.17 8.79
C VAL A 286 63.49 8.65 8.94
N ILE A 287 63.01 9.31 10.00
CA ILE A 287 63.29 10.73 10.26
C ILE A 287 64.78 10.91 10.64
N ILE A 288 65.30 10.05 11.52
CA ILE A 288 66.72 10.07 11.91
C ILE A 288 67.63 9.76 10.71
N ASP A 289 67.29 8.77 9.87
CA ASP A 289 68.08 8.44 8.68
C ASP A 289 68.06 9.56 7.62
N LYS A 290 66.95 10.32 7.49
CA LYS A 290 66.89 11.50 6.61
C LYS A 290 67.79 12.63 7.10
N GLY A 291 67.75 12.95 8.40
CA GLY A 291 68.62 14.00 8.95
C GLY A 291 70.10 13.63 8.96
N ARG A 292 70.44 12.35 9.15
CA ARG A 292 71.82 11.86 9.03
C ARG A 292 72.40 12.04 7.62
N LYS A 293 71.58 11.95 6.56
CA LYS A 293 71.99 12.26 5.18
C LYS A 293 72.24 13.76 4.96
N GLN A 294 71.61 14.62 5.75
CA GLN A 294 71.80 16.07 5.73
C GLN A 294 72.87 16.56 6.74
N LYS A 295 73.62 15.62 7.35
CA LYS A 295 74.64 15.85 8.40
C LYS A 295 74.11 16.49 9.69
N LEU A 296 72.82 16.40 9.96
CA LEU A 296 72.21 16.84 11.21
C LEU A 296 72.31 15.73 12.27
N SER A 297 72.41 16.12 13.54
CA SER A 297 72.32 15.18 14.65
C SER A 297 70.90 14.60 14.78
N ALA A 298 70.76 13.45 15.42
CA ALA A 298 69.44 12.84 15.65
C ALA A 298 68.50 13.77 16.44
N TYR A 299 69.05 14.59 17.34
CA TYR A 299 68.29 15.57 18.12
C TYR A 299 67.73 16.69 17.24
N GLU A 300 68.56 17.30 16.38
CA GLU A 300 68.13 18.36 15.46
C GLU A 300 67.10 17.85 14.45
N SER A 301 67.29 16.63 13.95
CA SER A 301 66.39 15.98 12.98
C SER A 301 64.99 15.75 13.56
N LEU A 302 64.91 15.45 14.86
CA LEU A 302 63.65 15.28 15.57
C LEU A 302 63.06 16.61 16.04
N ARG A 303 63.89 17.62 16.32
CA ARG A 303 63.45 19.00 16.61
C ARG A 303 62.82 19.66 15.38
N GLU A 304 63.44 19.59 14.21
CA GLU A 304 62.86 20.12 12.96
C GLU A 304 61.56 19.41 12.58
N ALA A 305 61.47 18.10 12.83
CA ALA A 305 60.24 17.35 12.64
C ALA A 305 59.16 17.61 13.72
N GLY A 306 59.44 18.50 14.70
CA GLY A 306 58.49 18.93 15.73
C GLY A 306 58.25 17.93 16.86
N TYR A 307 59.04 16.86 16.96
CA TYR A 307 58.89 15.82 17.99
C TYR A 307 59.60 16.17 19.31
N ILE A 308 60.51 17.15 19.30
CA ILE A 308 61.25 17.61 20.49
C ILE A 308 61.31 19.15 20.49
N LYS A 309 61.05 19.80 21.64
CA LYS A 309 61.13 21.26 21.82
C LYS A 309 62.49 21.69 22.39
N ALA A 310 62.89 22.95 22.22
CA ALA A 310 64.15 23.46 22.78
C ALA A 310 64.04 23.65 24.32
N PRO A 311 65.00 23.15 25.11
CA PRO A 311 64.92 23.18 26.58
C PRO A 311 64.90 24.60 27.20
N LEU A 312 65.38 25.61 26.47
CA LEU A 312 65.45 27.00 26.94
C LEU A 312 64.18 27.81 26.60
N ASP A 313 63.32 27.30 25.71
CA ASP A 313 62.02 27.92 25.39
C ASP A 313 60.94 27.56 26.44
N GLU A 314 61.27 26.72 27.42
CA GLU A 314 60.40 26.36 28.56
C GLU A 314 60.65 27.21 29.83
N PHE A 315 61.63 28.13 29.83
CA PHE A 315 62.03 28.90 31.02
C PHE A 315 62.09 30.44 30.83
N VAL A 316 61.45 31.00 29.81
CA VAL A 316 61.23 32.46 29.72
C VAL A 316 59.76 32.76 30.02
N ILE A 317 59.54 33.46 31.13
CA ILE A 317 58.26 34.01 31.61
C ILE A 317 57.83 35.18 30.73
#